data_AF-A0A2N1V3I8-F1
#
_entry.id   AF-A0A2N1V3I8-F1
#
_cell.length_a   1.000
_cell.length_b   1.000
_cell.length_c   1.000
_cell.angle_alpha   90.00
_cell.angle_beta   90.00
_cell.angle_gamma   90.00
#
_symmetry.space_group_name_H-M   'P 1'
#
loop_
_entity.id
_entity.type
_entity.pdbx_description
1 polymer ?
#
loop_
_entity_poly.entity_id
_entity_poly.type
_entity_poly.pdbx_seq_one_letter_code
_entity_poly.pdbx_strand_id
1 'polypeptide(L)'
;MAAQAAEQRGQWKSRFGFIMAAAGSAIGLGNIVFFGANAYTYGAGAFYLPYLIALFCVGIPVMILELGIGSLTRTALPPSLHRLAGRFGEFWGWFSLASALIVTM
;
A
#
# COMPACT_ATOMS: atom_id res chain seq x y z
N MET A 1 -12.02 33.04 -9.06
CA MET A 1 -11.16 32.55 -10.16
C MET A 1 -9.93 31.84 -9.59
N ALA A 2 -10.09 30.60 -9.13
CA ALA A 2 -8.98 29.67 -8.91
C ALA A 2 -9.51 28.25 -9.14
N ALA A 3 -9.06 27.67 -10.26
CA ALA A 3 -9.16 26.26 -10.64
C ALA A 3 -10.56 25.67 -10.89
N GLN A 4 -11.17 26.06 -12.00
CA GLN A 4 -11.81 25.07 -12.87
C GLN A 4 -10.74 24.06 -13.31
N ALA A 5 -10.71 22.89 -12.69
CA ALA A 5 -10.08 21.68 -13.21
C ALA A 5 -10.61 20.46 -12.43
N ALA A 6 -11.93 20.24 -12.44
CA ALA A 6 -12.45 18.89 -12.26
C ALA A 6 -12.13 18.10 -13.54
N GLU A 7 -10.84 17.92 -13.82
CA GLU A 7 -10.37 17.01 -14.85
C GLU A 7 -10.95 15.64 -14.49
N GLN A 8 -11.68 15.03 -15.42
CA GLN A 8 -12.27 13.72 -15.21
C GLN A 8 -11.14 12.76 -14.86
N ARG A 9 -11.00 12.41 -13.58
CA ARG A 9 -9.97 11.49 -13.11
C ARG A 9 -10.07 10.21 -13.93
N GLY A 10 -8.97 9.85 -14.60
CA GLY A 10 -8.90 8.65 -15.43
C GLY A 10 -9.31 7.43 -14.60
N GLN A 11 -10.37 6.75 -15.02
CA GLN A 11 -10.77 5.48 -14.43
C GLN A 11 -10.07 4.33 -15.14
N TRP A 12 -9.75 3.29 -14.37
CA TRP A 12 -9.21 2.06 -14.91
C TRP A 12 -10.23 1.41 -15.83
N LYS A 13 -9.83 1.14 -17.08
CA LYS A 13 -10.70 0.49 -18.09
C LYS A 13 -11.08 -0.95 -17.70
N SER A 14 -10.29 -1.62 -16.86
CA SER A 14 -10.52 -2.99 -16.42
C SER A 14 -10.08 -3.21 -14.97
N ARG A 15 -10.90 -3.93 -14.20
CA ARG A 15 -10.57 -4.38 -12.83
C ARG A 15 -9.33 -5.26 -12.80
N PHE A 16 -9.16 -6.10 -13.82
CA PHE A 16 -7.97 -6.94 -13.95
C PHE A 16 -6.71 -6.10 -14.14
N GLY A 17 -6.78 -5.05 -14.95
CA GLY A 17 -5.67 -4.12 -15.15
C GLY A 17 -5.27 -3.40 -13.86
N PHE A 18 -6.24 -3.01 -13.03
CA PHE A 18 -5.98 -2.42 -11.72
C PHE A 18 -5.27 -3.40 -10.77
N ILE A 19 -5.77 -4.65 -10.67
CA ILE A 19 -5.19 -5.66 -9.79
C ILE A 19 -3.75 -6.00 -10.22
N MET A 20 -3.50 -6.13 -11.53
CA MET A 20 -2.16 -6.42 -12.04
C MET A 20 -1.18 -5.27 -11.78
N ALA A 21 -1.61 -4.02 -11.94
CA ALA A 21 -0.78 -2.86 -11.62
C ALA A 21 -0.45 -2.78 -10.13
N ALA A 22 -1.43 -3.03 -9.26
CA ALA A 22 -1.23 -3.08 -7.81
C ALA A 22 -0.30 -4.24 -7.40
N ALA A 23 -0.51 -5.43 -7.96
CA ALA A 23 0.34 -6.60 -7.69
C ALA A 23 1.79 -6.35 -8.15
N GLY A 24 1.99 -5.76 -9.32
CA GLY A 24 3.31 -5.39 -9.83
C GLY A 24 4.02 -4.36 -8.94
N SER A 25 3.29 -3.42 -8.37
CA SER A 25 3.85 -2.47 -7.39
C SER A 25 4.19 -3.11 -6.05
N ALA A 26 3.44 -4.14 -5.62
CA ALA A 26 3.65 -4.81 -4.34
C ALA A 26 4.77 -5.86 -4.38
N ILE A 27 5.03 -6.48 -5.54
CA ILE A 27 6.04 -7.53 -5.70
C ILE A 27 7.36 -6.90 -6.13
N GLY A 28 8.28 -6.70 -5.16
CA GLY A 28 9.60 -6.14 -5.40
C GLY A 28 10.76 -7.12 -5.23
N LEU A 29 11.98 -6.67 -5.58
CA LEU A 29 13.22 -7.44 -5.48
C LEU A 29 13.49 -7.95 -4.06
N GLY A 30 13.08 -7.18 -3.05
CA GLY A 30 13.20 -7.56 -1.64
C GLY A 30 12.47 -8.86 -1.29
N ASN A 31 11.34 -9.17 -1.96
CA ASN A 31 10.61 -10.40 -1.73
C ASN A 31 11.27 -11.64 -2.36
N ILE A 32 12.27 -11.46 -3.23
CA ILE A 32 13.03 -12.57 -3.83
C ILE A 32 14.29 -12.83 -3.00
N VAL A 33 15.03 -11.75 -2.69
CA VAL A 33 16.34 -11.86 -2.03
C VAL A 33 16.20 -12.07 -0.52
N PHE A 34 15.45 -11.21 0.17
CA PHE A 34 15.35 -11.28 1.64
C PHE A 34 14.42 -12.40 2.11
N PHE A 35 13.34 -12.66 1.38
CA PHE A 35 12.45 -13.78 1.71
C PHE A 35 13.20 -15.12 1.63
N GLY A 36 13.96 -15.37 0.55
CA GLY A 36 14.73 -16.60 0.39
C GLY A 36 15.81 -16.76 1.46
N ALA A 37 16.57 -15.69 1.73
CA ALA A 37 17.62 -15.70 2.75
C ALA A 37 17.05 -15.94 4.17
N ASN A 38 15.94 -15.27 4.51
CA ASN A 38 15.28 -15.44 5.81
C ASN A 38 14.64 -16.82 5.94
N ALA A 39 13.97 -17.31 4.89
CA ALA A 39 13.41 -18.65 4.89
C ALA A 39 14.51 -19.68 5.16
N TYR A 40 15.65 -19.60 4.48
CA TYR A 40 16.78 -20.50 4.74
C TYR A 40 17.30 -20.41 6.18
N THR A 41 17.50 -19.19 6.71
CA THR A 41 18.06 -18.96 8.05
C THR A 41 17.12 -19.39 9.18
N TYR A 42 15.80 -19.22 9.01
CA TYR A 42 14.79 -19.50 10.02
C TYR A 42 14.14 -20.88 9.86
N GLY A 43 14.84 -21.85 9.27
CA GLY A 43 14.40 -23.26 9.23
C GLY A 43 13.48 -23.62 8.07
N ALA A 44 13.60 -22.93 6.94
CA ALA A 44 12.92 -23.13 5.65
C ALA A 44 11.40 -23.30 5.76
N GLY A 45 10.95 -24.53 6.06
CA GLY A 45 9.54 -24.87 6.26
C GLY A 45 8.91 -24.23 7.50
N ALA A 46 9.66 -24.10 8.59
CA ALA A 46 9.14 -23.54 9.85
C ALA A 46 8.84 -22.03 9.74
N PHE A 47 9.54 -21.32 8.86
CA PHE A 47 9.35 -19.88 8.62
C PHE A 47 7.97 -19.55 8.02
N TYR A 48 7.38 -20.47 7.25
CA TYR A 48 6.09 -20.23 6.60
C TYR A 48 4.94 -20.09 7.59
N LEU A 49 4.98 -20.77 8.74
CA LEU A 49 3.87 -20.75 9.70
C LEU A 49 3.64 -19.34 10.30
N PRO A 50 4.63 -18.67 10.93
CA PRO A 50 4.45 -17.31 11.41
C PRO A 50 4.22 -16.32 10.26
N TYR A 51 4.83 -16.55 9.08
CA TYR A 51 4.62 -15.71 7.90
C TYR A 51 3.15 -15.72 7.43
N LEU A 52 2.53 -16.90 7.34
CA LEU A 52 1.12 -17.03 6.96
C LEU A 52 0.19 -16.42 8.02
N ILE A 53 0.48 -16.63 9.31
CA ILE A 53 -0.30 -16.00 10.38
C ILE A 53 -0.23 -14.47 10.26
N ALA A 54 0.96 -13.90 10.07
CA ALA A 54 1.11 -12.45 9.87
C ALA A 54 0.40 -11.96 8.60
N LEU A 55 0.42 -12.74 7.51
CA LEU A 55 -0.28 -12.42 6.28
C LEU A 55 -1.81 -12.35 6.49
N PHE A 56 -2.39 -13.32 7.19
CA PHE A 56 -3.83 -13.35 7.45
C PHE A 56 -4.27 -12.34 8.50
N CYS A 57 -3.48 -12.17 9.57
CA CYS A 57 -3.84 -11.28 10.69
C CYS A 57 -3.53 -9.81 10.43
N VAL A 58 -2.53 -9.49 9.60
CA VAL A 58 -2.08 -8.11 9.38
C VAL A 58 -2.12 -7.76 7.90
N GLY A 59 -1.52 -8.56 7.02
CA GLY A 59 -1.39 -8.23 5.60
C GLY A 59 -2.73 -8.01 4.90
N ILE A 60 -3.61 -9.01 4.93
CA ILE A 60 -4.96 -8.94 4.33
C ILE A 60 -5.81 -7.81 4.93
N PRO A 61 -5.99 -7.70 6.26
CA PRO A 61 -6.85 -6.66 6.82
C PRO A 61 -6.32 -5.25 6.55
N VAL A 62 -5.01 -5.02 6.58
CA VAL A 62 -4.41 -3.72 6.23
C VAL A 62 -4.64 -3.40 4.75
N MET A 63 -4.45 -4.37 3.84
CA MET A 63 -4.71 -4.18 2.41
C MET A 63 -6.18 -3.79 2.15
N ILE A 64 -7.13 -4.46 2.81
CA ILE A 64 -8.57 -4.15 2.68
C ILE A 64 -8.86 -2.75 3.23
N LEU A 65 -8.25 -2.37 4.35
CA LEU A 65 -8.40 -1.04 4.95
C LEU A 65 -7.91 0.06 3.99
N GLU A 66 -6.71 -0.08 3.43
CA GLU A 66 -6.12 0.90 2.52
C GLU A 66 -6.95 1.05 1.23
N LEU A 67 -7.33 -0.07 0.60
CA LEU A 67 -8.18 -0.05 -0.59
C LEU A 67 -9.57 0.51 -0.29
N GLY A 68 -10.13 0.21 0.89
CA GLY A 68 -11.39 0.74 1.38
C GLY A 68 -11.36 2.26 1.51
N ILE A 69 -10.37 2.80 2.22
CA ILE A 69 -10.16 4.25 2.40
C ILE A 69 -9.94 4.93 1.05
N GLY A 70 -9.14 4.34 0.16
CA GLY A 70 -8.90 4.86 -1.19
C GLY A 70 -10.17 4.91 -2.04
N SER A 71 -11.02 3.87 -1.98
CA SER A 71 -12.27 3.80 -2.73
C SER A 71 -13.33 4.81 -2.26
N LEU A 72 -13.40 5.05 -0.94
CA LEU A 72 -14.36 5.97 -0.33
C LEU A 72 -13.96 7.43 -0.54
N THR A 73 -12.68 7.76 -0.29
CA THR A 73 -12.22 9.16 -0.34
C THR A 73 -11.83 9.60 -1.74
N ARG A 74 -11.46 8.67 -2.63
CA ARG A 74 -10.94 8.93 -3.99
C ARG A 74 -9.89 10.06 -4.02
N THR A 75 -9.09 10.20 -2.96
CA THR A 75 -8.07 11.24 -2.81
C THR A 75 -6.73 10.61 -2.44
N ALA A 76 -5.64 11.38 -2.56
CA ALA A 76 -4.32 10.93 -2.16
C ALA A 76 -4.26 10.62 -0.66
N LEU A 77 -3.23 9.89 -0.22
CA LEU A 77 -3.11 9.41 1.15
C LEU A 77 -3.12 10.54 2.22
N PRO A 78 -2.36 11.65 2.08
CA PRO A 78 -2.42 12.73 3.07
C PRO A 78 -3.79 13.38 3.24
N PRO A 79 -4.50 13.80 2.17
CA PRO A 79 -5.83 14.39 2.31
C PRO A 79 -6.92 13.37 2.67
N SER A 80 -6.77 12.08 2.36
CA SER A 80 -7.71 11.04 2.81
C SER A 80 -7.59 10.78 4.31
N LEU A 81 -6.36 10.73 4.82
CA LEU A 81 -6.07 10.61 6.25
C LEU A 81 -6.51 11.85 7.04
N HIS A 82 -6.37 13.04 6.48
CA HIS A 82 -6.89 14.27 7.10
C HIS A 82 -8.41 14.21 7.31
N ARG A 83 -9.16 13.66 6.35
CA ARG A 83 -10.62 13.50 6.47
C ARG A 83 -11.03 12.44 7.51
N LEU A 84 -10.19 11.44 7.75
CA LEU A 84 -10.49 10.34 8.66
C LEU A 84 -10.02 10.59 10.10
N ALA A 85 -8.83 11.15 10.27
CA ALA A 85 -8.13 11.28 11.57
C ALA A 85 -7.64 12.71 11.87
N GLY A 86 -8.08 13.71 11.10
CA GLY A 86 -7.72 15.12 11.30
C GLY A 86 -6.22 15.40 11.11
N ARG A 87 -5.72 16.44 11.80
CA ARG A 87 -4.33 16.92 11.65
C ARG A 87 -3.25 15.88 12.01
N PHE A 88 -3.58 14.91 12.88
CA PHE A 88 -2.67 13.81 13.20
C PHE A 88 -2.55 12.80 12.06
N GLY A 89 -3.66 12.50 11.35
CA GLY A 89 -3.63 11.63 10.18
C GLY A 89 -2.81 12.22 9.04
N GLU A 90 -2.84 13.54 8.87
CA GLU A 90 -2.07 14.24 7.85
C GLU A 90 -0.55 14.06 8.02
N PHE A 91 -0.06 14.10 9.27
CA PHE A 91 1.35 13.84 9.57
C PHE A 91 1.78 12.43 9.11
N TRP A 92 0.99 11.40 9.43
CA TRP A 92 1.27 10.03 9.01
C TRP A 92 1.22 9.87 7.49
N GLY A 93 0.31 10.58 6.81
CA GLY A 93 0.23 10.60 5.35
C GLY A 93 1.48 11.21 4.71
N TRP A 94 1.97 12.34 5.25
CA TRP A 94 3.21 12.96 4.79
C TRP A 94 4.44 12.11 5.09
N PHE A 95 4.47 11.44 6.25
CA PHE A 95 5.56 10.52 6.61
C PHE A 95 5.67 9.33 5.64
N SER A 96 4.53 8.73 5.27
CA SER A 96 4.50 7.65 4.28
C SER A 96 5.06 8.12 2.92
N LEU A 97 4.69 9.32 2.46
CA LEU A 97 5.21 9.87 1.21
C LEU A 97 6.72 10.16 1.28
N ALA A 98 7.20 10.68 2.42
CA ALA A 98 8.63 10.91 2.64
C ALA A 98 9.42 9.59 2.62
N SER A 99 8.92 8.53 3.28
CA SER A 99 9.57 7.22 3.24
C SER A 99 9.64 6.63 1.82
N ALA A 100 8.59 6.80 1.01
CA ALA A 100 8.58 6.32 -0.36
C ALA A 100 9.61 7.06 -1.24
N LEU A 101 9.77 8.37 -1.03
CA LEU A 101 10.79 9.17 -1.71
C LEU A 101 12.21 8.70 -1.32
N ILE A 102 12.45 8.46 -0.03
CA ILE A 102 13.75 8.01 0.48
C ILE A 102 14.13 6.65 -0.11
N VAL A 103 13.18 5.71 -0.27
CA VAL A 103 13.46 4.39 -0.86
C VAL A 103 13.76 4.49 -2.36
N THR A 104 13.25 5.52 -3.03
CA THR A 104 13.37 5.69 -4.50
C THR A 104 14.62 6.48 -4.91
N MET A 105 15.17 7.32 -4.02
CA MET A 105 16.39 8.11 -4.25
C MET A 105 17.65 7.28 -4.01
#